data_AF-A0AAW2ZLS1-F1
#
_entry.id   AF-A0AAW2ZLS1-F1
#
_cell.length_a   1.000
_cell.length_b   1.000
_cell.length_c   1.000
_cell.angle_alpha   90.00
_cell.angle_beta   90.00
_cell.angle_gamma   90.00
#
_symmetry.space_group_name_H-M   'P 1'
#
loop_
_entity.id
_entity.type
_entity.pdbx_description
1 polymer ?
#
loop_
_entity_poly.entity_id
_entity_poly.type
_entity_poly.pdbx_seq_one_letter_code
_entity_poly.pdbx_strand_id
1 'polypeptide(L)'
;MIRRVKKMKLIYCCVVLGLLFLLSDCRDIRLVNNCPYEIWPVMYNATQLPQDSWKLQPKGEARIPFDKLVATRIWARSGCKFISPCPSDLSIKRACIVCEVGDCPLGHDRYARGEDGTRCGNVGGKPPFDIFEITTGSGGSNDYYDLSRVDGSIGSMRVEVKPYSRPPPVTPPKFSCGRPGCPPHDRKLCPEELQKFSKSGNYLGCSSICSAINDAEMRSKSAILRNIYSGTTRETRNPDGSIRTKGGKPLKDLVCCACGDGHGGCEVDPNSNFCCSPYIKGSHPNWGGRCYHEDWPKPNPDFVRRVNQNPELMKKFREINQDVNYASIFKVGCQDAYSWQFDDFQSTYQCRDADYTIFFCN
;
A
#
# COMPACT_ATOMS: atom_id res chain seq x y z
N MET A 1 -14.19 -71.64 -47.41
CA MET A 1 -12.72 -71.72 -47.33
C MET A 1 -12.28 -71.00 -46.06
N ILE A 2 -11.74 -71.76 -45.11
CA ILE A 2 -11.37 -71.36 -43.76
C ILE A 2 -10.02 -70.61 -43.79
N ARG A 3 -9.90 -69.49 -43.08
CA ARG A 3 -8.74 -69.17 -42.21
C ARG A 3 -9.00 -67.91 -41.37
N ARG A 4 -9.19 -68.12 -40.07
CA ARG A 4 -8.91 -67.18 -38.97
C ARG A 4 -7.39 -67.08 -38.75
N VAL A 5 -7.00 -66.17 -37.83
CA VAL A 5 -5.73 -66.04 -37.05
C VAL A 5 -4.90 -64.83 -37.55
N LYS A 6 -4.45 -63.85 -36.75
CA LYS A 6 -4.49 -63.51 -35.31
C LYS A 6 -4.17 -62.01 -35.17
N LYS A 7 -4.69 -61.36 -34.12
CA LYS A 7 -4.16 -60.09 -33.58
C LYS A 7 -2.71 -60.33 -33.10
N MET A 8 -1.80 -59.41 -33.43
CA MET A 8 -0.50 -59.31 -32.75
C MET A 8 -0.26 -57.84 -32.40
N LYS A 9 -0.24 -57.55 -31.09
CA LYS A 9 0.19 -56.28 -30.52
C LYS A 9 1.70 -56.18 -30.75
N LEU A 10 2.17 -55.06 -31.31
CA LEU A 10 3.55 -54.64 -31.17
C LEU A 10 3.56 -53.26 -30.49
N ILE A 11 3.92 -53.31 -29.22
CA ILE A 11 4.40 -52.22 -28.38
C ILE A 11 5.84 -51.91 -28.86
N TYR A 12 6.34 -50.71 -28.52
CA TYR A 12 7.61 -50.07 -28.92
C TYR A 12 7.46 -49.18 -30.16
N CYS A 13 7.85 -47.90 -30.15
CA CYS A 13 8.81 -47.24 -29.28
C CYS A 13 8.34 -45.81 -29.07
N CYS A 14 8.36 -45.36 -27.81
CA CYS A 14 8.29 -43.96 -27.45
C CYS A 14 9.38 -43.21 -28.22
N VAL A 15 9.03 -42.65 -29.38
CA VAL A 15 9.77 -41.50 -29.89
C VAL A 15 9.34 -40.35 -29.00
N VAL A 16 10.01 -40.28 -27.86
CA VAL A 16 10.14 -39.12 -26.99
C VAL A 16 10.79 -38.03 -27.85
N LEU A 17 10.02 -37.45 -28.75
CA LEU A 17 10.36 -36.17 -29.34
C LEU A 17 10.12 -35.19 -28.20
N GLY A 18 11.23 -34.86 -27.53
CA GLY A 18 11.27 -34.08 -26.31
C GLY A 18 10.44 -32.82 -26.44
N LEU A 19 9.26 -32.86 -25.84
CA LEU A 19 8.70 -31.69 -25.19
C LEU A 19 9.59 -31.40 -23.99
N LEU A 20 10.77 -30.83 -24.25
CA LEU A 20 11.29 -29.76 -23.41
C LEU A 20 10.30 -28.60 -23.55
N PHE A 21 9.09 -28.77 -22.98
CA PHE A 21 8.46 -27.64 -22.35
C PHE A 21 9.48 -27.21 -21.29
N LEU A 22 10.25 -26.17 -21.60
CA LEU A 22 10.74 -25.30 -20.56
C LEU A 22 9.47 -24.90 -19.81
N LEU A 23 9.19 -25.60 -18.70
CA LEU A 23 8.36 -25.05 -17.66
C LEU A 23 9.06 -23.74 -17.31
N SER A 24 8.60 -22.63 -17.89
CA SER A 24 8.78 -21.38 -17.18
C SER A 24 8.05 -21.62 -15.88
N ASP A 25 8.81 -21.68 -14.78
CA ASP A 25 8.25 -21.63 -13.44
C ASP A 25 7.44 -20.32 -13.40
N CYS A 26 6.13 -20.46 -13.59
CA CYS A 26 5.24 -19.34 -13.65
C CYS A 26 5.04 -18.87 -12.21
N ARG A 27 5.69 -17.74 -11.86
CA ARG A 27 5.56 -17.17 -10.53
C ARG A 27 4.14 -16.71 -10.28
N ASP A 28 3.69 -16.81 -9.04
CA ASP A 28 2.35 -16.37 -8.67
C ASP A 28 2.28 -15.54 -7.38
N ILE A 29 1.28 -14.65 -7.36
CA ILE A 29 0.78 -14.04 -6.14
C ILE A 29 -0.48 -14.78 -5.72
N ARG A 30 -0.46 -15.32 -4.50
CA ARG A 30 -1.63 -15.88 -3.85
C ARG A 30 -2.22 -14.89 -2.86
N LEU A 31 -3.50 -14.56 -3.02
CA LEU A 31 -4.26 -13.71 -2.13
C LEU A 31 -5.14 -14.59 -1.24
N VAL A 32 -5.03 -14.46 0.08
CA VAL A 32 -5.74 -15.30 1.05
C VAL A 32 -6.55 -14.44 2.01
N ASN A 33 -7.86 -14.70 2.08
CA ASN A 33 -8.74 -14.03 3.01
C ASN A 33 -8.84 -14.80 4.34
N ASN A 34 -8.13 -14.35 5.38
CA ASN A 34 -8.33 -14.86 6.74
C ASN A 34 -9.34 -14.04 7.55
N CYS A 35 -9.89 -12.97 6.99
CA CYS A 35 -10.89 -12.14 7.67
C CYS A 35 -12.18 -12.95 7.91
N PRO A 36 -12.94 -12.62 8.97
CA PRO A 36 -14.24 -13.25 9.24
C PRO A 36 -15.36 -12.72 8.31
N TYR A 37 -15.01 -11.93 7.29
CA TYR A 37 -15.93 -11.30 6.37
C TYR A 37 -15.38 -11.34 4.93
N GLU A 38 -16.26 -11.06 3.98
CA GLU A 38 -15.93 -10.93 2.56
C GLU A 38 -15.00 -9.73 2.30
N ILE A 39 -13.97 -9.94 1.50
CA ILE A 39 -13.08 -8.88 1.01
C ILE A 39 -12.98 -8.92 -0.51
N TRP A 40 -12.58 -7.77 -1.06
CA TRP A 40 -12.29 -7.63 -2.48
C TRP A 40 -10.86 -7.11 -2.66
N PRO A 41 -9.83 -7.98 -2.67
CA PRO A 41 -8.47 -7.58 -2.95
C PRO A 41 -8.36 -6.92 -4.31
N VAL A 42 -7.48 -5.94 -4.44
CA VAL A 42 -7.22 -5.16 -5.65
C VAL A 42 -5.73 -5.17 -5.94
N MET A 43 -5.34 -5.29 -7.21
CA MET A 43 -3.97 -5.12 -7.68
C MET A 43 -3.88 -3.91 -8.61
N TYR A 44 -3.39 -2.79 -8.09
CA TYR A 44 -3.07 -1.61 -8.88
C TYR A 44 -1.77 -1.79 -9.65
N ASN A 45 -1.68 -1.18 -10.83
CA ASN A 45 -0.60 -1.29 -11.80
C ASN A 45 -0.29 -2.74 -12.21
N ALA A 46 -1.34 -3.54 -12.36
CA ALA A 46 -1.29 -4.90 -12.88
C ALA A 46 -2.01 -5.00 -14.24
N THR A 47 -1.67 -4.08 -15.15
CA THR A 47 -2.34 -3.89 -16.46
C THR A 47 -2.21 -5.07 -17.42
N GLN A 48 -1.25 -5.96 -17.15
CA GLN A 48 -1.06 -7.22 -17.87
C GLN A 48 -2.08 -8.30 -17.48
N LEU A 49 -2.86 -8.09 -16.41
CA LEU A 49 -3.84 -9.07 -15.93
C LEU A 49 -5.23 -8.83 -16.54
N PRO A 50 -6.01 -9.90 -16.81
CA PRO A 50 -7.36 -9.78 -17.34
C PRO A 50 -8.37 -9.21 -16.34
N GLN A 51 -8.01 -9.14 -15.05
CA GLN A 51 -8.76 -8.54 -13.95
C GLN A 51 -7.79 -8.00 -12.89
N ASP A 52 -8.24 -7.01 -12.11
CA ASP A 52 -7.44 -6.35 -11.09
C ASP A 52 -8.10 -6.40 -9.70
N SER A 53 -9.19 -7.15 -9.56
CA SER A 53 -9.82 -7.39 -8.26
C SER A 53 -10.57 -8.72 -8.21
N TRP A 54 -10.68 -9.29 -7.02
CA TRP A 54 -11.26 -10.62 -6.78
C TRP A 54 -12.21 -10.59 -5.60
N LYS A 55 -13.38 -11.22 -5.71
CA LYS A 55 -14.27 -11.42 -4.57
C LYS A 55 -13.82 -12.65 -3.77
N LEU A 56 -13.37 -12.46 -2.52
CA LEU A 56 -12.96 -13.55 -1.65
C LEU A 56 -13.87 -13.65 -0.42
N GLN A 57 -14.60 -14.76 -0.30
CA GLN A 57 -15.30 -15.14 0.93
C GLN A 57 -14.30 -15.43 2.07
N PRO A 58 -14.73 -15.46 3.35
CA PRO A 58 -13.88 -15.94 4.44
C PRO A 58 -13.23 -17.28 4.09
N LYS A 59 -11.92 -17.39 4.29
CA LYS A 59 -11.07 -18.55 3.92
C LYS A 59 -10.91 -18.80 2.41
N GLY A 60 -11.45 -17.92 1.57
CA GLY A 60 -11.26 -17.95 0.12
C GLY A 60 -9.89 -17.45 -0.30
N GLU A 61 -9.48 -17.84 -1.50
CA GLU A 61 -8.21 -17.44 -2.10
C GLU A 61 -8.28 -17.23 -3.60
N ALA A 62 -7.33 -16.46 -4.13
CA ALA A 62 -7.07 -16.33 -5.55
C ALA A 62 -5.59 -16.55 -5.81
N ARG A 63 -5.25 -17.23 -6.91
CA ARG A 63 -3.88 -17.40 -7.39
C ARG A 63 -3.73 -16.63 -8.70
N ILE A 64 -2.75 -15.75 -8.75
CA ILE A 64 -2.55 -14.79 -9.85
C ILE A 64 -1.15 -15.02 -10.42
N PRO A 65 -1.04 -15.73 -11.55
CA PRO A 65 0.21 -15.83 -12.28
C PRO A 65 0.67 -14.45 -12.77
N PHE A 66 1.97 -14.18 -12.74
CA PHE A 66 2.54 -12.95 -13.26
C PHE A 66 3.90 -13.17 -13.93
N ASP A 67 4.17 -12.39 -14.98
CA ASP A 67 5.50 -12.34 -15.60
C ASP A 67 6.37 -11.26 -14.94
N LYS A 68 5.84 -10.03 -14.92
CA LYS A 68 6.50 -8.85 -14.35
C LYS A 68 5.48 -7.94 -13.69
N LEU A 69 5.83 -7.44 -12.52
CA LEU A 69 5.11 -6.42 -11.75
C LEU A 69 6.03 -5.21 -11.57
N VAL A 70 5.50 -4.02 -11.77
CA VAL A 70 6.26 -2.77 -11.65
C VAL A 70 5.45 -1.81 -10.81
N ALA A 71 5.96 -1.39 -9.65
CA ALA A 71 5.24 -0.52 -8.72
C ALA A 71 3.78 -0.97 -8.49
N THR A 72 3.56 -2.28 -8.41
CA THR A 72 2.24 -2.88 -8.20
C THR A 72 1.89 -2.73 -6.72
N ARG A 73 0.65 -2.32 -6.44
CA ARG A 73 0.14 -2.17 -5.07
C ARG A 73 -1.06 -3.05 -4.85
N ILE A 74 -1.10 -3.71 -3.70
CA ILE A 74 -2.14 -4.68 -3.36
C ILE A 74 -2.77 -4.30 -2.03
N TRP A 75 -4.08 -4.06 -2.02
CA TRP A 75 -4.87 -3.82 -0.81
C TRP A 75 -6.21 -4.57 -0.89
N ALA A 76 -7.00 -4.53 0.18
CA ALA A 76 -8.35 -5.11 0.19
C ALA A 76 -9.42 -4.06 0.41
N ARG A 77 -10.52 -4.19 -0.36
CA ARG A 77 -11.78 -3.48 -0.08
C ARG A 77 -12.66 -4.33 0.81
N SER A 78 -13.46 -3.70 1.66
CA SER A 78 -14.41 -4.40 2.54
C SER A 78 -15.67 -3.56 2.79
N GLY A 79 -16.70 -4.19 3.34
CA GLY A 79 -18.01 -3.55 3.53
C GLY A 79 -18.70 -3.20 2.19
N CYS A 80 -18.35 -3.91 1.12
CA CYS A 80 -18.80 -3.62 -0.23
C CYS A 80 -20.27 -3.99 -0.44
N LYS A 81 -21.02 -3.08 -1.08
CA LYS A 81 -22.43 -3.28 -1.42
C LYS A 81 -22.72 -2.81 -2.83
N PHE A 82 -23.54 -3.56 -3.55
CA PHE A 82 -24.13 -3.06 -4.79
C PHE A 82 -25.21 -2.04 -4.45
N ILE A 83 -25.06 -0.82 -4.95
CA ILE A 83 -26.02 0.27 -4.78
C ILE A 83 -26.48 0.77 -6.14
N SER A 84 -27.73 1.21 -6.22
CA SER A 84 -28.33 1.82 -7.41
C SER A 84 -29.17 3.03 -7.00
N PRO A 85 -29.04 4.19 -7.67
CA PRO A 85 -28.07 4.47 -8.72
C PRO A 85 -26.63 4.59 -8.18
N CYS A 86 -25.65 4.29 -9.03
CA CYS A 86 -24.25 4.48 -8.72
C CYS A 86 -23.94 5.98 -8.45
N PRO A 87 -23.28 6.36 -7.33
CA PRO A 87 -23.15 7.77 -6.93
C PRO A 87 -22.36 8.69 -7.86
N SER A 88 -21.61 8.16 -8.83
CA SER A 88 -20.63 8.90 -9.61
C SER A 88 -21.02 9.18 -11.06
N ASP A 89 -22.27 8.94 -11.44
CA ASP A 89 -22.74 9.27 -12.78
C ASP A 89 -24.15 9.83 -12.69
N LEU A 90 -24.26 11.16 -12.79
CA LEU A 90 -25.53 11.88 -12.84
C LEU A 90 -26.37 11.52 -14.08
N SER A 91 -25.85 10.70 -15.01
CA SER A 91 -26.52 10.33 -16.26
C SER A 91 -26.89 8.85 -16.40
N ILE A 92 -26.36 7.92 -15.58
CA ILE A 92 -26.61 6.48 -15.74
C ILE A 92 -27.12 5.82 -14.45
N LYS A 93 -28.38 5.39 -14.44
CA LYS A 93 -29.05 4.66 -13.33
C LYS A 93 -28.65 3.17 -13.27
N ARG A 94 -27.36 2.87 -13.21
CA ARG A 94 -26.86 1.49 -13.07
C ARG A 94 -26.47 1.19 -11.63
N ALA A 95 -26.50 -0.09 -11.27
CA ALA A 95 -25.93 -0.55 -10.01
C ALA A 95 -24.39 -0.57 -10.11
N CYS A 96 -23.72 -0.26 -9.01
CA CYS A 96 -22.28 -0.47 -8.89
C CYS A 96 -21.92 -0.87 -7.45
N ILE A 97 -20.80 -1.54 -7.29
CA ILE A 97 -20.23 -1.86 -5.98
C ILE A 97 -19.56 -0.61 -5.41
N VAL A 98 -19.86 -0.31 -4.15
CA VAL A 98 -19.20 0.73 -3.36
C VAL A 98 -18.80 0.11 -2.04
N CYS A 99 -17.56 0.34 -1.64
CA CYS A 99 -16.99 -0.21 -0.41
C CYS A 99 -16.85 0.89 0.66
N GLU A 100 -16.93 0.49 1.94
CA GLU A 100 -16.71 1.42 3.05
C GLU A 100 -15.22 1.72 3.22
N VAL A 101 -14.38 0.76 2.85
CA VAL A 101 -12.93 0.79 3.04
C VAL A 101 -12.25 0.37 1.74
N GLY A 102 -11.16 1.06 1.38
CA GLY A 102 -10.34 0.74 0.21
C GLY A 102 -11.02 0.96 -1.14
N ASP A 103 -12.23 1.54 -1.15
CA ASP A 103 -13.02 1.76 -2.35
C ASP A 103 -12.20 2.50 -3.42
N CYS A 104 -12.06 1.93 -4.61
CA CYS A 104 -11.42 2.64 -5.70
C CYS A 104 -12.41 3.65 -6.28
N PRO A 105 -12.11 4.98 -6.23
CA PRO A 105 -13.02 6.00 -6.69
C PRO A 105 -13.51 5.72 -8.10
N LEU A 106 -14.83 5.80 -8.18
CA LEU A 106 -15.62 6.45 -9.21
C LEU A 106 -14.99 7.25 -10.40
N GLY A 107 -13.87 6.90 -11.06
CA GLY A 107 -13.34 7.65 -12.21
C GLY A 107 -14.35 7.90 -13.35
N HIS A 108 -14.24 9.07 -14.01
CA HIS A 108 -15.08 9.53 -15.12
C HIS A 108 -14.88 8.74 -16.43
N ASP A 109 -13.76 8.03 -16.57
CA ASP A 109 -13.49 7.21 -17.75
C ASP A 109 -14.28 5.90 -17.67
N ARG A 110 -15.31 5.82 -18.52
CA ARG A 110 -16.27 4.73 -18.59
C ARG A 110 -15.66 3.40 -19.06
N TYR A 111 -14.43 3.41 -19.59
CA TYR A 111 -13.80 2.22 -20.18
C TYR A 111 -12.75 1.54 -19.28
N ALA A 112 -12.22 2.22 -18.25
CA ALA A 112 -11.14 1.67 -17.45
C ALA A 112 -11.63 0.66 -16.40
N ARG A 113 -12.89 0.74 -15.96
CA ARG A 113 -13.47 -0.16 -14.97
C ARG A 113 -14.46 -1.11 -15.62
N GLY A 114 -14.51 -2.34 -15.08
CA GLY A 114 -15.72 -3.15 -15.20
C GLY A 114 -16.89 -2.27 -14.78
N GLU A 115 -17.89 -2.17 -15.65
CA GLU A 115 -18.93 -1.14 -15.56
C GLU A 115 -19.58 -1.08 -14.17
N ASP A 116 -19.67 -2.19 -13.46
CA ASP A 116 -20.26 -2.32 -12.13
C ASP A 116 -19.33 -1.96 -10.95
N GLY A 117 -18.09 -1.49 -11.19
CA GLY A 117 -17.11 -1.15 -10.14
C GLY A 117 -16.39 -2.35 -9.52
N THR A 118 -16.64 -3.57 -10.01
CA THR A 118 -15.95 -4.78 -9.54
C THR A 118 -14.45 -4.71 -9.81
N ARG A 119 -14.04 -4.03 -10.88
CA ARG A 119 -12.64 -3.74 -11.23
C ARG A 119 -12.29 -2.29 -10.88
N CYS A 120 -11.04 -2.05 -10.51
CA CYS A 120 -10.59 -0.71 -10.12
C CYS A 120 -9.98 0.09 -11.28
N GLY A 121 -9.60 -0.57 -12.38
CA GLY A 121 -9.17 0.09 -13.60
C GLY A 121 -7.89 0.90 -13.42
N ASN A 122 -6.95 0.40 -12.61
CA ASN A 122 -5.73 1.12 -12.25
C ASN A 122 -5.99 2.47 -11.57
N VAL A 123 -7.08 2.59 -10.80
CA VAL A 123 -7.35 3.73 -9.92
C VAL A 123 -6.98 3.33 -8.49
N GLY A 124 -6.22 4.19 -7.80
CA GLY A 124 -5.86 3.98 -6.39
C GLY A 124 -7.09 3.94 -5.47
N GLY A 125 -7.00 3.22 -4.35
CA GLY A 125 -8.08 3.12 -3.37
C GLY A 125 -8.27 4.40 -2.55
N LYS A 126 -9.45 4.56 -1.94
CA LYS A 126 -9.73 5.55 -0.87
C LYS A 126 -9.28 4.99 0.48
N PRO A 127 -8.24 5.56 1.12
CA PRO A 127 -7.75 5.03 2.38
C PRO A 127 -8.68 5.29 3.56
N PRO A 128 -8.48 4.64 4.73
CA PRO A 128 -7.32 3.84 5.10
C PRO A 128 -7.31 2.41 4.56
N PHE A 129 -6.12 1.87 4.31
CA PHE A 129 -5.86 0.44 4.14
C PHE A 129 -4.35 0.16 4.21
N ASP A 130 -4.01 -1.04 4.66
CA ASP A 130 -2.65 -1.58 4.57
C ASP A 130 -2.39 -2.01 3.11
N ILE A 131 -1.16 -1.79 2.62
CA ILE A 131 -0.74 -2.09 1.25
C ILE A 131 0.43 -3.07 1.27
N PHE A 132 0.46 -4.01 0.32
CA PHE A 132 1.68 -4.68 -0.13
C PHE A 132 2.13 -4.07 -1.45
N GLU A 133 3.36 -3.57 -1.52
CA GLU A 133 3.95 -3.00 -2.73
C GLU A 133 5.01 -3.96 -3.28
N ILE A 134 5.08 -4.11 -4.60
CA ILE A 134 6.08 -4.96 -5.25
C ILE A 134 6.52 -4.43 -6.62
N THR A 135 7.83 -4.52 -6.86
CA THR A 135 8.45 -4.41 -8.19
C THR A 135 9.34 -5.62 -8.42
N THR A 136 9.01 -6.43 -9.41
CA THR A 136 9.75 -7.66 -9.70
C THR A 136 10.96 -7.38 -10.60
N GLY A 137 12.09 -8.00 -10.30
CA GLY A 137 13.28 -8.00 -11.13
C GLY A 137 13.09 -8.89 -12.37
N SER A 138 13.96 -8.67 -13.37
CA SER A 138 14.10 -9.53 -14.55
C SER A 138 15.54 -10.04 -14.68
N GLY A 139 15.72 -11.22 -15.26
CA GLY A 139 17.06 -11.76 -15.60
C GLY A 139 18.00 -11.93 -14.41
N GLY A 140 17.49 -12.44 -13.28
CA GLY A 140 18.27 -12.62 -12.06
C GLY A 140 18.45 -11.37 -11.18
N SER A 141 17.79 -10.27 -11.52
CA SER A 141 17.68 -9.08 -10.65
C SER A 141 16.74 -9.34 -9.48
N ASN A 142 16.91 -8.59 -8.39
CA ASN A 142 16.06 -8.72 -7.21
C ASN A 142 14.65 -8.17 -7.48
N ASP A 143 13.64 -8.86 -6.94
CA ASP A 143 12.35 -8.29 -6.61
C ASP A 143 12.50 -7.40 -5.37
N TYR A 144 11.80 -6.27 -5.33
CA TYR A 144 11.71 -5.37 -4.19
C TYR A 144 10.25 -5.29 -3.74
N TYR A 145 10.01 -5.45 -2.45
CA TYR A 145 8.66 -5.42 -1.89
C TYR A 145 8.64 -4.92 -0.47
N ASP A 146 7.48 -4.47 -0.02
CA ASP A 146 7.27 -3.92 1.31
C ASP A 146 5.81 -4.01 1.71
N LEU A 147 5.57 -3.85 3.01
CA LEU A 147 4.27 -3.46 3.53
C LEU A 147 4.26 -1.95 3.74
N SER A 148 3.12 -1.31 3.53
CA SER A 148 2.99 0.13 3.62
C SER A 148 1.70 0.53 4.33
N ARG A 149 1.86 1.45 5.29
CA ARG A 149 0.81 2.16 6.04
C ARG A 149 0.85 3.65 5.79
N VAL A 150 1.51 4.07 4.70
CA VAL A 150 1.55 5.47 4.25
C VAL A 150 0.15 6.01 4.01
N ASP A 151 -0.75 5.14 3.54
CA ASP A 151 -2.17 5.43 3.33
C ASP A 151 -3.04 5.11 4.57
N GLY A 152 -2.43 4.81 5.71
CA GLY A 152 -3.12 4.44 6.94
C GLY A 152 -3.24 2.93 7.11
N SER A 153 -4.12 2.49 8.01
CA SER A 153 -4.25 1.07 8.36
C SER A 153 -5.63 0.73 8.89
N ILE A 154 -6.11 -0.46 8.55
CA ILE A 154 -7.42 -0.99 8.94
C ILE A 154 -7.32 -2.36 9.61
N GLY A 155 -6.31 -3.15 9.25
CA GLY A 155 -6.26 -4.57 9.60
C GLY A 155 -4.84 -5.12 9.60
N SER A 156 -4.73 -6.43 9.78
CA SER A 156 -3.45 -7.11 9.64
C SER A 156 -3.20 -7.56 8.21
N MET A 157 -1.93 -7.50 7.81
CA MET A 157 -1.43 -8.06 6.56
C MET A 157 -0.14 -8.81 6.85
N ARG A 158 0.04 -9.99 6.24
CA ARG A 158 1.28 -10.77 6.33
C ARG A 158 1.65 -11.33 4.98
N VAL A 159 2.95 -11.36 4.69
CA VAL A 159 3.50 -11.89 3.44
C VAL A 159 4.30 -13.15 3.74
N GLU A 160 4.06 -14.21 2.98
CA GLU A 160 4.99 -15.33 2.84
C GLU A 160 5.66 -15.29 1.48
N VAL A 161 6.93 -15.67 1.46
CA VAL A 161 7.78 -15.65 0.27
C VAL A 161 8.39 -17.03 0.14
N LYS A 162 7.83 -17.87 -0.74
CA LYS A 162 8.27 -19.26 -1.02
C LYS A 162 7.55 -19.83 -2.27
N PRO A 163 8.23 -20.63 -3.10
CA PRO A 163 9.68 -20.83 -3.16
C PRO A 163 10.41 -19.53 -3.56
N TYR A 164 11.74 -19.50 -3.40
CA TYR A 164 12.60 -18.42 -3.88
C TYR A 164 14.04 -18.91 -4.08
N SER A 165 14.80 -18.24 -4.95
CA SER A 165 16.24 -18.42 -5.07
C SER A 165 16.97 -17.47 -4.11
N ARG A 166 18.13 -17.88 -3.55
CA ARG A 166 18.83 -17.05 -2.55
C ARG A 166 19.34 -15.74 -3.20
N PRO A 167 18.84 -14.57 -2.78
CA PRO A 167 19.41 -13.30 -3.24
C PRO A 167 20.77 -13.08 -2.57
N PRO A 168 21.57 -12.10 -3.06
CA PRO A 168 22.76 -11.63 -2.36
C PRO A 168 22.44 -11.26 -0.91
N PRO A 169 23.42 -11.36 0.02
CA PRO A 169 23.21 -10.96 1.40
C PRO A 169 22.75 -9.52 1.49
N VAL A 170 21.64 -9.30 2.21
CA VAL A 170 21.17 -7.97 2.60
C VAL A 170 21.33 -7.86 4.12
N THR A 171 21.80 -6.70 4.59
CA THR A 171 21.95 -6.44 6.03
C THR A 171 20.92 -5.40 6.46
N PRO A 172 20.11 -5.67 7.50
CA PRO A 172 20.03 -6.92 8.26
C PRO A 172 19.40 -8.09 7.47
N PRO A 173 19.72 -9.36 7.83
CA PRO A 173 19.26 -10.55 7.09
C PRO A 173 17.75 -10.67 6.95
N LYS A 174 16.97 -10.04 7.85
CA LYS A 174 15.50 -10.06 7.79
C LYS A 174 14.95 -9.49 6.46
N PHE A 175 15.70 -8.64 5.76
CA PHE A 175 15.29 -8.07 4.47
C PHE A 175 15.62 -8.96 3.27
N SER A 176 16.32 -10.08 3.47
CA SER A 176 16.64 -11.06 2.44
C SER A 176 15.54 -12.12 2.38
N CYS A 177 14.61 -12.01 1.42
CA CYS A 177 13.42 -12.86 1.30
C CYS A 177 12.61 -12.96 2.61
N GLY A 178 12.51 -11.83 3.32
CA GLY A 178 11.79 -11.73 4.58
C GLY A 178 10.28 -11.92 4.43
N ARG A 179 9.61 -11.98 5.58
CA ARG A 179 8.18 -12.25 5.67
C ARG A 179 7.52 -11.14 6.49
N PRO A 180 7.42 -9.91 5.96
CA PRO A 180 6.88 -8.79 6.71
C PRO A 180 5.46 -9.10 7.16
N GLY A 181 5.13 -8.64 8.38
CA GLY A 181 3.81 -8.80 8.95
C GLY A 181 3.42 -7.63 9.83
N CYS A 182 2.23 -7.10 9.60
CA CYS A 182 1.63 -6.08 10.43
C CYS A 182 0.41 -6.64 11.16
N PRO A 183 0.31 -6.48 12.49
CA PRO A 183 -0.92 -6.78 13.23
C PRO A 183 -1.98 -5.72 12.94
N PRO A 184 -3.26 -5.91 13.29
CA PRO A 184 -4.26 -4.85 13.18
C PRO A 184 -3.83 -3.60 13.97
N HIS A 185 -4.07 -2.42 13.43
CA HIS A 185 -3.69 -1.18 14.11
C HIS A 185 -4.45 -1.03 15.45
N ASP A 186 -3.70 -0.84 16.54
CA ASP A 186 -4.30 -0.59 17.85
C ASP A 186 -4.99 0.78 17.87
N ARG A 187 -6.31 0.79 18.07
CA ARG A 187 -7.09 2.03 18.15
C ARG A 187 -6.54 3.01 19.20
N LYS A 188 -5.89 2.53 20.27
CA LYS A 188 -5.27 3.40 21.29
C LYS A 188 -4.09 4.23 20.75
N LEU A 189 -3.48 3.78 19.65
CA LEU A 189 -2.43 4.50 18.93
C LEU A 189 -2.99 5.45 17.86
N CYS A 190 -4.30 5.45 17.59
CA CYS A 190 -4.90 6.32 16.59
C CYS A 190 -5.45 7.62 17.21
N PRO A 191 -4.88 8.80 16.90
CA PRO A 191 -5.42 10.10 17.30
C PRO A 191 -6.86 10.27 16.81
N GLU A 192 -7.68 10.97 17.58
CA GLU A 192 -9.11 11.15 17.32
C GLU A 192 -9.39 11.69 15.91
N GLU A 193 -8.59 12.63 15.44
CA GLU A 193 -8.69 13.23 14.11
C GLU A 193 -8.35 12.26 12.97
N LEU A 194 -7.68 11.14 13.25
CA LEU A 194 -7.34 10.11 12.27
C LEU A 194 -8.27 8.89 12.30
N GLN A 195 -9.13 8.77 13.31
CA GLN A 195 -10.05 7.64 13.42
C GLN A 195 -11.12 7.71 12.33
N LYS A 196 -11.13 6.72 11.45
CA LYS A 196 -12.16 6.55 10.42
C LYS A 196 -13.29 5.68 10.96
N PHE A 197 -14.53 6.13 10.72
CA PHE A 197 -15.73 5.40 11.11
C PHE A 197 -16.63 5.14 9.91
N SER A 198 -17.39 4.05 9.96
CA SER A 198 -18.48 3.79 9.03
C SER A 198 -19.62 4.78 9.27
N LYS A 199 -20.58 4.83 8.33
CA LYS A 199 -21.80 5.64 8.49
C LYS A 199 -22.64 5.20 9.70
N SER A 200 -22.53 3.93 10.11
CA SER A 200 -23.19 3.40 11.31
C SER A 200 -22.40 3.65 12.60
N GLY A 201 -21.25 4.33 12.55
CA GLY A 201 -20.45 4.67 13.71
C GLY A 201 -19.44 3.59 14.14
N ASN A 202 -19.24 2.54 13.33
CA ASN A 202 -18.25 1.50 13.64
C ASN A 202 -16.84 2.00 13.31
N TYR A 203 -15.88 1.75 14.19
CA TYR A 203 -14.48 2.07 13.91
C TYR A 203 -13.96 1.19 12.76
N LEU A 204 -13.46 1.82 11.69
CA LEU A 204 -12.95 1.14 10.50
C LEU A 204 -11.43 1.03 10.50
N GLY A 205 -10.74 2.00 11.08
CA GLY A 205 -9.27 2.04 11.08
C GLY A 205 -8.73 3.44 11.34
N CYS A 206 -7.42 3.57 11.14
CA CYS A 206 -6.68 4.81 11.32
C CYS A 206 -6.18 5.34 9.97
N SER A 207 -6.69 6.48 9.54
CA SER A 207 -6.20 7.19 8.34
C SER A 207 -4.82 7.75 8.61
N SER A 208 -3.93 7.75 7.61
CA SER A 208 -2.73 8.59 7.70
C SER A 208 -3.13 10.06 7.70
N ILE A 209 -2.23 10.94 8.15
CA ILE A 209 -2.51 12.37 8.16
C ILE A 209 -2.81 12.89 6.74
N CYS A 210 -2.06 12.43 5.72
CA CYS A 210 -2.29 12.81 4.33
C CYS A 210 -3.68 12.37 3.84
N SER A 211 -4.09 11.13 4.10
CA SER A 211 -5.41 10.65 3.70
C SER A 211 -6.53 11.39 4.45
N ALA A 212 -6.36 11.61 5.76
CA ALA A 212 -7.35 12.28 6.59
C ALA A 212 -7.59 13.73 6.17
N ILE A 213 -6.52 14.49 5.86
CA ILE A 213 -6.69 15.87 5.37
C ILE A 213 -7.27 15.93 3.97
N ASN A 214 -7.21 14.86 3.17
CA ASN A 214 -7.82 14.82 1.84
C ASN A 214 -9.26 14.26 1.85
N ASP A 215 -9.69 13.65 2.95
CA ASP A 215 -11.09 13.26 3.19
C ASP A 215 -11.96 14.44 3.68
N ALA A 216 -12.91 14.88 2.86
CA ALA A 216 -13.78 16.01 3.16
C ALA A 216 -14.69 15.77 4.37
N GLU A 217 -15.14 14.53 4.57
CA GLU A 217 -15.99 14.18 5.71
C GLU A 217 -15.18 14.25 7.01
N MET A 218 -13.95 13.73 7.02
CA MET A 218 -13.06 13.83 8.18
C MET A 218 -12.72 15.29 8.50
N ARG A 219 -12.37 16.10 7.48
CA ARG A 219 -12.15 17.54 7.66
C ARG A 219 -13.36 18.25 8.26
N SER A 220 -14.58 17.93 7.83
CA SER A 220 -15.79 18.58 8.38
C SER A 220 -15.95 18.39 9.90
N LYS A 221 -15.39 17.30 10.45
CA LYS A 221 -15.49 16.92 11.87
C LYS A 221 -14.28 17.32 12.72
N SER A 222 -13.17 17.76 12.12
CA SER A 222 -11.93 18.07 12.84
C SER A 222 -11.39 19.46 12.49
N ALA A 223 -11.24 20.33 13.49
CA ALA A 223 -10.56 21.61 13.32
C ALA A 223 -9.05 21.41 13.01
N ILE A 224 -8.41 20.39 13.59
CA ILE A 224 -7.00 20.07 13.33
C ILE A 224 -6.80 19.78 11.84
N LEU A 225 -7.61 18.90 11.25
CA LEU A 225 -7.49 18.55 9.83
C LEU A 225 -7.78 19.74 8.92
N ARG A 226 -8.79 20.57 9.25
CA ARG A 226 -9.09 21.80 8.49
C ARG A 226 -7.93 22.77 8.50
N ASN A 227 -7.34 23.01 9.67
CA ASN A 227 -6.23 23.93 9.83
C ASN A 227 -4.97 23.44 9.10
N ILE A 228 -4.72 22.13 9.08
CA ILE A 228 -3.61 21.55 8.30
C ILE A 228 -3.89 21.68 6.80
N TYR A 229 -5.11 21.42 6.35
CA TYR A 229 -5.47 21.50 4.93
C TYR A 229 -5.35 22.92 4.35
N SER A 230 -5.77 23.94 5.10
CA SER A 230 -5.76 25.34 4.66
C SER A 230 -4.53 26.13 5.11
N GLY A 231 -3.71 25.59 6.00
CA GLY A 231 -2.59 26.31 6.61
C GLY A 231 -1.31 26.28 5.78
N THR A 232 -0.32 27.04 6.24
CA THR A 232 1.01 27.14 5.62
C THR A 232 2.12 26.80 6.60
N THR A 233 3.25 26.34 6.06
CA THR A 233 4.46 26.00 6.81
C THR A 233 5.09 27.23 7.44
N ARG A 234 5.77 27.01 8.56
CA ARG A 234 6.73 27.98 9.11
C ARG A 234 8.13 27.63 8.59
N GLU A 235 9.04 28.60 8.60
CA GLU A 235 10.43 28.32 8.29
C GLU A 235 11.11 27.61 9.47
N THR A 236 11.73 26.46 9.20
CA THR A 236 12.55 25.72 10.19
C THR A 236 13.95 25.47 9.64
N ARG A 237 14.94 25.40 10.53
CA ARG A 237 16.36 25.29 10.18
C ARG A 237 17.04 24.16 10.95
N ASN A 238 18.01 23.52 10.31
CA ASN A 238 18.94 22.61 10.93
C ASN A 238 19.94 23.38 11.83
N PRO A 239 20.66 22.69 12.74
CA PRO A 239 21.69 23.32 13.57
C PRO A 239 22.81 23.99 12.77
N ASP A 240 23.09 23.53 11.55
CA ASP A 240 24.08 24.10 10.64
C ASP A 240 23.57 25.35 9.86
N GLY A 241 22.34 25.79 10.13
CA GLY A 241 21.70 26.95 9.50
C GLY A 241 20.99 26.67 8.17
N SER A 242 21.12 25.46 7.62
CA SER A 242 20.40 25.07 6.40
C SER A 242 18.88 25.01 6.63
N ILE A 243 18.11 25.42 5.63
CA ILE A 243 16.64 25.44 5.73
C ILE A 243 16.12 24.00 5.61
N ARG A 244 15.39 23.56 6.63
CA ARG A 244 14.72 22.25 6.67
C ARG A 244 13.33 22.33 6.02
N THR A 245 12.56 23.36 6.35
CA THR A 245 11.31 23.70 5.65
C THR A 245 11.26 25.17 5.25
N LYS A 246 10.77 25.44 4.03
CA LYS A 246 10.51 26.80 3.54
C LYS A 246 9.14 27.25 4.04
N GLY A 247 9.07 28.40 4.71
CA GLY A 247 7.82 28.98 5.18
C GLY A 247 6.89 29.39 4.03
N GLY A 248 5.58 29.46 4.31
CA GLY A 248 4.57 29.91 3.35
C GLY A 248 4.12 28.88 2.32
N LYS A 249 4.67 27.66 2.34
CA LYS A 249 4.20 26.54 1.50
C LYS A 249 2.97 25.87 2.14
N PRO A 250 2.05 25.25 1.38
CA PRO A 250 0.88 24.60 1.97
C PRO A 250 1.25 23.47 2.93
N LEU A 251 0.65 23.44 4.12
CA LEU A 251 0.86 22.35 5.09
C LEU A 251 0.37 21.00 4.55
N LYS A 252 -0.70 21.01 3.74
CA LYS A 252 -1.19 19.81 3.04
C LYS A 252 -0.09 19.12 2.22
N ASP A 253 0.79 19.89 1.59
CA ASP A 253 1.84 19.33 0.75
C ASP A 253 2.97 18.79 1.61
N LEU A 254 3.24 19.41 2.77
CA LEU A 254 4.24 18.92 3.72
C LEU A 254 3.84 17.54 4.28
N VAL A 255 2.60 17.40 4.77
CA VAL A 255 2.15 16.14 5.40
C VAL A 255 1.88 15.02 4.39
N CYS A 256 1.78 15.36 3.10
CA CYS A 256 1.66 14.41 2.00
C CYS A 256 2.98 14.20 1.22
N CYS A 257 4.06 14.91 1.59
CA CYS A 257 5.30 14.96 0.81
C CYS A 257 5.07 15.24 -0.69
N ALA A 258 4.15 16.16 -1.00
CA ALA A 258 3.73 16.45 -2.36
C ALA A 258 4.61 17.51 -3.03
N CYS A 259 4.73 17.44 -4.37
CA CYS A 259 5.45 18.46 -5.15
C CYS A 259 4.70 19.80 -5.22
N GLY A 260 3.42 19.84 -4.80
CA GLY A 260 2.53 20.98 -5.06
C GLY A 260 2.03 20.99 -6.50
N ASP A 261 1.61 22.16 -6.99
CA ASP A 261 1.04 22.32 -8.33
C ASP A 261 2.11 22.39 -9.46
N GLY A 262 3.40 22.26 -9.13
CA GLY A 262 4.50 22.23 -10.10
C GLY A 262 4.60 20.87 -10.80
N HIS A 263 4.71 20.88 -12.14
CA HIS A 263 4.69 19.66 -12.97
C HIS A 263 5.99 18.83 -12.97
N GLY A 264 6.93 19.11 -12.06
CA GLY A 264 8.20 18.38 -11.95
C GLY A 264 8.26 17.53 -10.69
N GLY A 265 8.76 16.29 -10.82
CA GLY A 265 9.20 15.50 -9.67
C GLY A 265 10.37 16.18 -8.93
N CYS A 266 10.81 15.59 -7.81
CA CYS A 266 11.88 16.13 -6.96
C CYS A 266 13.09 16.71 -7.74
N GLU A 267 13.51 16.05 -8.82
CA GLU A 267 14.74 16.41 -9.55
C GLU A 267 14.54 17.37 -10.72
N VAL A 268 13.28 17.72 -11.01
CA VAL A 268 12.89 18.44 -12.22
C VAL A 268 12.51 19.89 -11.90
N ASP A 269 11.92 20.14 -10.73
CA ASP A 269 11.44 21.46 -10.34
C ASP A 269 12.00 21.90 -8.98
N PRO A 270 12.93 22.88 -8.95
CA PRO A 270 13.48 23.42 -7.70
C PRO A 270 12.48 24.21 -6.86
N ASN A 271 11.32 24.55 -7.42
CA ASN A 271 10.24 25.23 -6.72
C ASN A 271 9.19 24.28 -6.14
N SER A 272 9.28 22.98 -6.46
CA SER A 272 8.38 21.96 -5.90
C SER A 272 8.45 21.95 -4.37
N ASN A 273 7.32 21.64 -3.75
CA ASN A 273 7.11 21.91 -2.33
C ASN A 273 7.88 20.95 -1.43
N PHE A 274 7.52 19.67 -1.37
CA PHE A 274 8.08 18.71 -0.41
C PHE A 274 8.24 17.28 -0.97
N CYS A 275 8.43 17.09 -2.28
CA CYS A 275 8.51 15.73 -2.84
C CYS A 275 9.93 15.14 -2.94
N CYS A 276 10.95 15.84 -2.45
CA CYS A 276 12.28 15.27 -2.33
C CYS A 276 12.44 14.45 -1.05
N SER A 277 13.15 13.32 -1.16
CA SER A 277 13.56 12.55 0.02
C SER A 277 14.51 13.39 0.88
N PRO A 278 14.36 13.36 2.23
CA PRO A 278 15.26 14.06 3.13
C PRO A 278 16.68 13.48 3.11
N TYR A 279 16.85 12.24 2.64
CA TYR A 279 18.10 11.48 2.69
C TYR A 279 18.99 11.66 1.47
N ILE A 280 18.54 12.42 0.47
CA ILE A 280 19.37 12.73 -0.69
C ILE A 280 20.56 13.60 -0.23
N LYS A 281 21.77 13.15 -0.55
CA LYS A 281 23.02 13.83 -0.17
C LYS A 281 23.38 14.92 -1.18
N GLY A 282 23.88 16.05 -0.68
CA GLY A 282 24.27 17.20 -1.51
C GLY A 282 23.10 18.13 -1.84
N SER A 283 23.30 19.02 -2.81
CA SER A 283 22.29 19.93 -3.33
C SER A 283 22.47 20.07 -4.83
N HIS A 284 21.40 19.88 -5.59
CA HIS A 284 21.39 20.13 -7.03
C HIS A 284 20.51 21.35 -7.33
N PRO A 285 20.87 22.23 -8.29
CA PRO A 285 20.07 23.42 -8.62
C PRO A 285 18.62 23.14 -8.98
N ASN A 286 18.31 21.92 -9.42
CA ASN A 286 16.96 21.51 -9.84
C ASN A 286 16.20 20.73 -8.75
N TRP A 287 16.78 20.52 -7.57
CA TRP A 287 16.10 19.79 -6.51
C TRP A 287 15.06 20.65 -5.80
N GLY A 288 13.86 20.09 -5.69
CA GLY A 288 12.75 20.62 -4.93
C GLY A 288 12.95 20.66 -3.41
N GLY A 289 11.91 21.07 -2.71
CA GLY A 289 11.88 20.98 -1.25
C GLY A 289 11.75 19.53 -0.76
N ARG A 290 12.35 19.28 0.41
CA ARG A 290 12.43 17.96 1.03
C ARG A 290 11.34 17.76 2.08
N CYS A 291 10.81 16.54 2.16
CA CYS A 291 9.85 16.20 3.20
C CYS A 291 10.55 15.70 4.45
N TYR A 292 10.35 16.39 5.57
CA TYR A 292 10.78 15.93 6.89
C TYR A 292 9.54 15.72 7.75
N HIS A 293 9.29 14.49 8.16
CA HIS A 293 8.10 14.18 8.97
C HIS A 293 8.17 14.80 10.38
N GLU A 294 9.36 15.20 10.81
CA GLU A 294 9.63 15.89 12.08
C GLU A 294 9.11 17.34 12.07
N ASP A 295 8.94 17.94 10.89
CA ASP A 295 8.34 19.28 10.72
C ASP A 295 6.82 19.25 10.60
N TRP A 296 6.21 18.06 10.56
CA TRP A 296 4.76 17.96 10.49
C TRP A 296 4.11 18.53 11.75
N PRO A 297 2.90 19.10 11.64
CA PRO A 297 2.09 19.45 12.79
C PRO A 297 1.95 18.25 13.75
N LYS A 298 1.91 18.52 15.05
CA LYS A 298 1.75 17.47 16.05
C LYS A 298 0.30 16.93 16.04
N PRO A 299 0.11 15.66 16.44
CA PRO A 299 -1.21 15.11 16.73
C PRO A 299 -1.93 15.89 17.83
N ASN A 300 -3.22 15.61 18.00
CA ASN A 300 -4.05 16.15 19.08
C ASN A 300 -3.29 16.13 20.43
N PRO A 301 -3.19 17.28 21.12
CA PRO A 301 -2.46 17.38 22.39
C PRO A 301 -2.95 16.40 23.47
N ASP A 302 -4.25 16.09 23.49
CA ASP A 302 -4.82 15.11 24.42
C ASP A 302 -4.34 13.70 24.09
N PHE A 303 -4.29 13.34 22.81
CA PHE A 303 -3.68 12.08 22.37
C PHE A 303 -2.21 12.01 22.79
N VAL A 304 -1.42 13.05 22.49
CA VAL A 304 0.01 13.09 22.85
C VAL A 304 0.19 12.96 24.36
N ARG A 305 -0.61 13.66 25.16
CA ARG A 305 -0.58 13.56 26.63
C ARG A 305 -0.89 12.15 27.12
N ARG A 306 -1.93 11.51 26.57
CA ARG A 306 -2.30 10.13 26.93
C ARG A 306 -1.19 9.13 26.58
N VAL A 307 -0.56 9.27 25.42
CA VAL A 307 0.57 8.43 25.03
C VAL A 307 1.73 8.64 25.99
N ASN A 308 2.14 9.89 26.24
CA ASN A 308 3.25 10.23 27.15
C ASN A 308 3.06 9.72 28.58
N GLN A 309 1.82 9.70 29.07
CA GLN A 309 1.47 9.21 30.40
C GLN A 309 1.35 7.68 30.49
N ASN A 310 1.42 6.96 29.37
CA ASN A 310 1.33 5.52 29.32
C ASN A 310 2.73 4.90 29.10
N PRO A 311 3.34 4.30 30.14
CA PRO A 311 4.71 3.77 30.06
C PRO A 311 4.88 2.69 28.99
N GLU A 312 3.87 1.83 28.80
CA GLU A 312 3.89 0.74 27.81
C GLU A 312 3.84 1.28 26.38
N LEU A 313 3.00 2.29 26.12
CA LEU A 313 2.97 2.93 24.80
C LEU A 313 4.27 3.69 24.53
N MET A 314 4.75 4.49 25.50
CA MET A 314 6.01 5.23 25.33
C MET A 314 7.23 4.33 25.17
N LYS A 315 7.22 3.12 25.74
CA LYS A 315 8.28 2.14 25.49
C LYS A 315 8.42 1.83 24.01
N LYS A 316 7.30 1.65 23.29
CA LYS A 316 7.32 1.37 21.86
C LYS A 316 7.90 2.52 21.02
N PHE A 317 7.59 3.77 21.38
CA PHE A 317 8.17 4.95 20.71
C PHE A 317 9.68 5.06 20.95
N ARG A 318 10.16 4.72 22.17
CA ARG A 318 11.59 4.65 22.47
C ARG A 318 12.31 3.55 21.68
N GLU A 319 11.67 2.40 21.48
CA GLU A 319 12.25 1.27 20.71
C GLU A 319 12.55 1.65 19.25
N ILE A 320 11.73 2.52 18.65
CA ILE A 320 11.97 3.04 17.30
C ILE A 320 12.75 4.37 17.28
N ASN A 321 13.17 4.88 18.44
CA ASN A 321 13.89 6.14 18.61
C ASN A 321 13.18 7.34 17.93
N GLN A 322 11.87 7.48 18.12
CA GLN A 322 11.08 8.59 17.57
C GLN A 322 10.12 9.20 18.59
N ASP A 323 9.89 10.50 18.48
CA ASP A 323 8.85 11.21 19.22
C ASP A 323 7.44 10.85 18.71
N VAL A 324 6.41 11.15 19.52
CA VAL A 324 5.01 11.02 19.11
C VAL A 324 4.68 12.02 18.00
N ASN A 325 4.45 11.50 16.79
CA ASN A 325 4.04 12.25 15.60
C ASN A 325 3.21 11.34 14.67
N TYR A 326 2.63 11.90 13.61
CA TYR A 326 1.75 11.14 12.72
C TYR A 326 2.42 9.95 12.02
N ALA A 327 3.70 10.05 11.65
CA ALA A 327 4.43 8.93 11.04
C ALA A 327 4.76 7.86 12.09
N SER A 328 5.32 8.26 13.24
CA SER A 328 5.77 7.32 14.27
C SER A 328 4.64 6.47 14.87
N ILE A 329 3.40 6.97 14.87
CA ILE A 329 2.19 6.20 15.24
C ILE A 329 2.05 4.92 14.40
N PHE A 330 2.28 5.00 13.10
CA PHE A 330 2.17 3.83 12.22
C PHE A 330 3.39 2.91 12.34
N LYS A 331 4.59 3.46 12.53
CA LYS A 331 5.82 2.67 12.74
C LYS A 331 5.77 1.89 14.05
N VAL A 332 5.26 2.48 15.13
CA VAL A 332 4.97 1.79 16.40
C VAL A 332 3.92 0.69 16.21
N GLY A 333 2.91 0.95 15.38
CA GLY A 333 1.85 -0.02 15.07
C GLY A 333 2.33 -1.20 14.20
N CYS A 334 3.36 -1.00 13.38
CA CYS A 334 4.03 -2.04 12.60
C CYS A 334 5.42 -1.59 12.17
N GLN A 335 6.47 -2.22 12.72
CA GLN A 335 7.86 -1.89 12.39
C GLN A 335 8.29 -2.44 11.01
N ASP A 336 7.56 -3.40 10.47
CA ASP A 336 7.85 -4.03 9.16
C ASP A 336 7.26 -3.27 7.97
N ALA A 337 6.52 -2.18 8.22
CA ALA A 337 5.88 -1.39 7.18
C ALA A 337 6.41 0.04 7.12
N TYR A 338 6.34 0.61 5.93
CA TYR A 338 6.48 2.05 5.75
C TYR A 338 5.38 2.79 6.47
N SER A 339 5.77 3.80 7.24
CA SER A 339 4.87 4.66 8.02
C SER A 339 4.61 6.02 7.37
N TRP A 340 5.45 6.41 6.41
CA TRP A 340 5.33 7.63 5.60
C TRP A 340 6.18 7.51 4.31
N GLN A 341 6.07 8.48 3.41
CA GLN A 341 6.57 8.39 2.02
C GLN A 341 8.06 8.08 1.87
N PHE A 342 8.89 8.59 2.78
CA PHE A 342 10.33 8.34 2.78
C PHE A 342 10.77 7.69 4.09
N ASP A 343 9.94 6.82 4.66
CA ASP A 343 10.37 6.00 5.80
C ASP A 343 11.61 5.19 5.43
N ASP A 344 12.37 4.79 6.45
CA ASP A 344 13.69 4.22 6.30
C ASP A 344 13.72 2.99 5.37
N PHE A 345 14.87 2.76 4.75
CA PHE A 345 15.11 1.56 3.94
C PHE A 345 15.01 0.25 4.75
N GLN A 346 14.73 0.31 6.05
CA GLN A 346 14.46 -0.84 6.92
C GLN A 346 13.02 -1.35 6.82
N SER A 347 12.28 -0.97 5.77
CA SER A 347 11.01 -1.60 5.43
C SER A 347 10.97 -2.17 4.01
N THR A 348 12.06 -2.04 3.24
CA THR A 348 12.19 -2.67 1.90
C THR A 348 12.83 -4.04 2.01
N TYR A 349 12.15 -5.04 1.48
CA TYR A 349 12.64 -6.41 1.37
C TYR A 349 13.07 -6.70 -0.07
N GLN A 350 14.02 -7.62 -0.22
CA GLN A 350 14.54 -8.03 -1.51
C GLN A 350 14.50 -9.55 -1.64
N CYS A 351 14.11 -10.07 -2.79
CA CYS A 351 14.14 -11.50 -3.05
C CYS A 351 14.43 -11.80 -4.53
N ARG A 352 14.58 -13.07 -4.90
CA ARG A 352 14.74 -13.49 -6.30
C ARG A 352 13.88 -14.71 -6.59
N ASP A 353 13.33 -14.72 -7.79
CA ASP A 353 12.56 -15.84 -8.36
C ASP A 353 11.51 -16.36 -7.37
N ALA A 354 10.79 -15.43 -6.73
CA ALA A 354 9.94 -15.74 -5.59
C ALA A 354 8.45 -15.75 -5.91
N ASP A 355 7.73 -16.67 -5.28
CA ASP A 355 6.27 -16.61 -5.16
C ASP A 355 5.88 -15.90 -3.87
N TYR A 356 4.73 -15.21 -3.90
CA TYR A 356 4.25 -14.38 -2.79
C TYR A 356 2.86 -14.81 -2.36
N THR A 357 2.66 -15.09 -1.08
CA THR A 357 1.33 -15.27 -0.51
C THR A 357 1.01 -14.13 0.45
N ILE A 358 -0.07 -13.40 0.17
CA ILE A 358 -0.54 -12.25 0.95
C ILE A 358 -1.76 -12.68 1.74
N PHE A 359 -1.64 -12.64 3.07
CA PHE A 359 -2.71 -12.94 3.99
C PHE A 359 -3.33 -11.65 4.52
N PHE A 360 -4.63 -11.47 4.29
CA PHE A 360 -5.44 -10.42 4.91
C PHE A 360 -6.04 -10.90 6.22
N CYS A 361 -6.02 -10.08 7.27
CA CYS A 361 -6.44 -10.45 8.63
C CYS A 361 -5.64 -11.63 9.22
N ASN A 362 -4.32 -11.49 9.27
CA ASN A 362 -3.41 -12.41 9.94
C ASN A 362 -3.60 -12.47 11.46
#